data_AF-A0A561VRX1-F1
#
_entry.id   AF-A0A561VRX1-F1
#
_cell.length_a   1.000
_cell.length_b   1.000
_cell.length_c   1.000
_cell.angle_alpha   90.00
_cell.angle_beta   90.00
_cell.angle_gamma   90.00
#
_symmetry.space_group_name_H-M   'P 1'
#
loop_
_entity.id
_entity.type
_entity.pdbx_description
1 polymer ?
#
loop_
_entity_poly.entity_id
_entity_poly.type
_entity_poly.pdbx_seq_one_letter_code
_entity_poly.pdbx_strand_id
1 'polypeptide(L)' 'MDFTWGVATSAYQIEGAVAEDGRTPSIWDTFSHTVVGEHGDVACDHYHRMPSDVQLIKSLGVNAYRFSVS' A
#
# COMPACT_ATOMS: atom_id res chain seq x y z
N MET A 1 2.16 -11.02 -28.49
CA MET A 1 1.77 -10.72 -27.10
C MET A 1 2.85 -9.81 -26.56
N ASP A 2 2.47 -8.63 -26.08
CA ASP A 2 3.41 -7.66 -25.52
C ASP A 2 3.66 -7.98 -24.04
N PHE A 3 4.91 -7.85 -23.60
CA PHE A 3 5.31 -8.14 -22.22
C PHE A 3 4.89 -6.99 -21.29
N THR A 4 4.32 -7.33 -20.13
CA THR A 4 3.90 -6.34 -19.12
C THR A 4 5.02 -6.10 -18.11
N TRP A 5 5.52 -4.87 -18.07
CA TRP A 5 6.47 -4.41 -17.05
C TRP A 5 5.71 -3.59 -16.03
N GLY A 6 5.75 -4.00 -14.77
CA GLY A 6 4.98 -3.35 -13.72
C GLY A 6 5.62 -3.42 -12.36
N VAL A 7 5.02 -2.67 -11.43
CA VAL A 7 5.33 -2.72 -10.00
C VAL A 7 4.14 -3.28 -9.23
N ALA A 8 4.39 -3.76 -8.01
CA ALA A 8 3.34 -4.34 -7.19
C ALA A 8 3.46 -3.94 -5.72
N THR A 9 2.31 -3.76 -5.07
CA THR A 9 2.17 -3.38 -3.67
C THR A 9 1.08 -4.21 -2.98
N SER A 10 0.99 -4.05 -1.66
CA SER A 10 -0.04 -4.64 -0.80
C SER A 10 -0.56 -3.55 0.14
N ALA A 11 -1.87 -3.46 0.31
CA ALA A 11 -2.57 -2.40 1.03
C ALA A 11 -1.95 -2.13 2.42
N TYR A 12 -1.93 -3.14 3.30
CA TYR A 12 -1.39 -3.00 4.67
C TYR A 12 0.11 -2.63 4.71
N GLN A 13 0.86 -2.93 3.65
CA GLN A 13 2.29 -2.65 3.61
C GLN A 13 2.61 -1.20 3.22
N ILE A 14 1.70 -0.49 2.54
CA ILE A 14 2.01 0.84 1.99
C ILE A 14 0.97 1.92 2.31
N GLU A 15 -0.31 1.57 2.52
CA GLU A 15 -1.39 2.55 2.63
C GLU A 15 -1.28 3.39 3.90
N GLY A 16 -1.14 2.76 5.07
CA GLY A 16 -1.31 3.44 6.35
C GLY A 16 -2.78 3.68 6.65
N ALA A 17 -3.10 4.82 7.29
CA ALA A 17 -4.45 5.30 7.54
C ALA A 17 -5.36 4.26 8.23
N VAL A 18 -4.79 3.47 9.16
CA VAL A 18 -5.45 2.26 9.70
C VAL A 18 -6.77 2.51 10.43
N ALA A 19 -7.01 3.74 10.87
CA ALA A 19 -8.21 4.17 11.62
C ALA A 19 -8.93 5.37 10.98
N GLU A 20 -8.68 5.65 9.69
CA GLU A 20 -9.30 6.76 8.96
C GLU A 20 -10.46 6.28 8.10
N ASP A 21 -11.38 7.19 7.77
CA ASP A 21 -12.46 7.03 6.78
C ASP A 21 -13.30 5.73 6.89
N GLY A 22 -13.39 5.16 8.10
CA GLY A 22 -14.19 3.98 8.39
C GLY A 22 -13.52 2.65 8.05
N ARG A 23 -12.19 2.62 7.82
CA ARG A 23 -11.44 1.36 7.70
C ARG A 23 -11.61 0.51 8.96
N THR A 24 -11.86 -0.79 8.78
CA THR A 24 -11.95 -1.74 9.89
C THR A 24 -10.65 -2.53 10.08
N PRO A 25 -10.27 -2.92 11.31
CA PRO A 25 -9.05 -3.66 11.55
C PRO A 25 -9.01 -5.03 10.85
N SER A 26 -7.85 -5.35 10.27
CA SER A 26 -7.50 -6.68 9.78
C SER A 26 -6.76 -7.50 10.86
N ILE A 27 -6.51 -8.79 10.59
CA ILE A 27 -5.66 -9.62 11.46
C ILE A 27 -4.26 -9.02 11.60
N TRP A 28 -3.73 -8.39 10.55
CA TRP A 28 -2.39 -7.80 10.57
C TRP A 28 -2.31 -6.61 11.53
N ASP A 29 -3.38 -5.84 11.70
CA ASP A 29 -3.44 -4.76 12.70
C ASP A 29 -3.24 -5.33 14.11
N THR A 30 -3.83 -6.47 14.44
CA THR A 30 -3.67 -7.10 15.75
C THR A 30 -2.30 -7.76 15.89
N PHE A 31 -1.88 -8.53 14.88
CA PHE A 31 -0.66 -9.31 14.92
C PHE A 31 0.61 -8.44 14.97
N SER A 32 0.64 -7.34 14.21
CA SER A 32 1.80 -6.44 14.16
C SER A 32 2.07 -5.75 15.50
N HIS A 33 1.02 -5.27 16.16
CA HIS A 33 1.09 -4.63 17.48
C HIS A 33 1.41 -5.59 18.64
N THR A 34 1.15 -6.88 18.47
CA THR A 34 1.28 -7.86 19.58
C THR A 34 2.48 -8.77 19.46
N VAL A 35 2.95 -9.06 18.24
CA VAL A 35 4.00 -10.07 18.00
C VAL A 35 5.22 -9.47 17.31
N VAL A 36 5.04 -8.59 16.32
CA VAL A 36 6.14 -8.11 15.45
C VAL A 36 6.86 -6.91 16.06
N GLY A 37 6.12 -5.99 16.68
CA GLY A 37 6.68 -4.76 17.26
C GLY A 37 6.89 -3.62 16.25
N GLU A 38 6.74 -3.90 14.95
CA GLU A 38 6.57 -2.92 13.88
C GLU A 38 5.17 -3.07 13.28
N HIS A 39 4.54 -1.96 12.90
CA HIS A 39 3.14 -1.93 12.50
C HIS A 39 2.89 -1.00 11.29
N GLY A 40 1.78 -1.25 10.59
CA GLY A 40 1.43 -0.61 9.33
C GLY A 40 0.61 0.68 9.46
N ASP A 41 0.55 1.31 10.65
CA ASP A 41 -0.40 2.40 10.91
C ASP A 41 -0.22 3.59 9.98
N VAL A 42 1.05 3.90 9.67
CA VAL A 42 1.44 4.96 8.73
C VAL A 42 2.04 4.36 7.45
N ALA A 43 2.88 3.31 7.59
CA ALA A 43 3.56 2.66 6.47
C ALA A 43 4.30 3.67 5.55
N CYS A 44 3.99 3.68 4.25
CA CYS A 44 4.53 4.66 3.29
C CYS A 44 3.63 5.89 3.12
N ASP A 45 2.50 5.93 3.83
CA ASP A 45 1.45 6.93 3.69
C ASP A 45 0.87 7.00 2.26
N HIS A 46 0.80 5.86 1.57
CA HIS A 46 0.27 5.80 0.20
C HIS A 46 -1.20 6.21 0.16
N TYR A 47 -1.96 6.05 1.24
CA TYR A 47 -3.36 6.50 1.31
C TYR A 47 -3.49 7.99 0.96
N HIS A 48 -2.62 8.83 1.51
CA HIS A 48 -2.60 10.27 1.24
C HIS A 48 -1.75 10.64 0.03
N ARG A 49 -0.71 9.85 -0.28
CA ARG A 49 0.32 10.18 -1.28
C ARG A 49 0.13 9.47 -2.63
N MET A 50 -0.91 8.66 -2.78
CA MET A 50 -1.18 7.88 -4.01
C MET A 50 -1.05 8.71 -5.30
N PRO A 51 -1.59 9.95 -5.40
CA PRO A 51 -1.42 10.74 -6.61
C PRO A 51 0.05 10.97 -6.99
N SER A 52 0.91 11.27 -6.01
CA SER A 52 2.34 11.47 -6.25
C SER A 52 3.07 10.17 -6.56
N ASP A 53 2.73 9.09 -5.86
CA ASP A 53 3.34 7.78 -6.08
C ASP A 53 3.00 7.22 -7.46
N VAL A 54 1.77 7.41 -7.95
CA VAL A 54 1.37 7.02 -9.31
C VAL A 54 2.14 7.82 -10.36
N GLN A 55 2.40 9.12 -10.13
CA GLN A 55 3.25 9.90 -11.04
C GLN A 55 4.69 9.39 -11.04
N LEU A 56 5.22 9.00 -9.88
CA LEU A 56 6.55 8.40 -9.78
C LEU A 56 6.60 7.07 -10.53
N ILE A 57 5.62 6.18 -10.35
CA ILE A 57 5.51 4.91 -11.07
C ILE A 57 5.48 5.15 -12.58
N LYS A 58 4.67 6.12 -13.04
CA LYS A 58 4.62 6.50 -14.46
C LYS A 58 6.00 6.95 -14.98
N SER A 59 6.78 7.67 -14.19
CA SER A 59 8.12 8.13 -14.58
C SER A 59 9.13 6.98 -14.79
N LEU A 60 8.87 5.79 -14.22
CA LEU A 60 9.70 4.60 -14.41
C LEU A 60 9.52 3.95 -15.80
N GLY A 61 8.52 4.39 -16.59
CA GLY A 61 8.25 3.82 -17.91
C GLY A 61 7.58 2.43 -17.87
N VAL A 62 7.07 2.01 -16.71
CA VAL A 62 6.29 0.78 -16.55
C VAL A 62 4.85 0.98 -17.03
N ASN A 63 4.19 -0.10 -17.45
CA ASN A 63 2.84 -0.06 -18.00
C ASN A 63 1.78 -0.76 -17.12
N ALA A 64 2.17 -1.26 -15.94
CA ALA A 64 1.25 -1.85 -14.99
C ALA A 64 1.58 -1.49 -13.53
N TYR A 65 0.53 -1.32 -12.73
CA TYR A 65 0.61 -1.23 -11.28
C TYR A 65 -0.41 -2.19 -10.67
N ARG A 66 0.07 -3.19 -9.93
CA ARG A 66 -0.77 -4.13 -9.16
C ARG A 66 -0.83 -3.67 -7.71
N PHE A 67 -2.03 -3.50 -7.18
CA PHE A 67 -2.29 -3.21 -5.76
C PHE A 67 -3.36 -4.16 -5.22
N SER A 68 -3.54 -4.18 -3.90
CA SER A 68 -4.65 -4.90 -3.24
C SER A 68 -5.58 -3.91 -2.55
N VAL A 69 -6.77 -4.36 -2.16
CA VAL A 69 -7.74 -3.56 -1.39
C VAL A 69 -7.69 -4.01 0.07
N SER A 70 -7.72 -3.06 1.01
CA SER A 70 -7.78 -3.33 2.47
C SER A 70 -9.17 -3.71 2.95
#